data_AF-A0A6I1QT06-F1
#
_entry.id   AF-A0A6I1QT06-F1
#
_cell.length_a   1.000
_cell.length_b   1.000
_cell.length_c   1.000
_cell.angle_alpha   90.00
_cell.angle_beta   90.00
_cell.angle_gamma   90.00
#
_symmetry.space_group_name_H-M   'P 1'
#
loop_
_entity.id
_entity.type
_entity.pdbx_description
1 polymer ?
#
loop_
_entity_poly.entity_id
_entity_poly.type
_entity_poly.pdbx_seq_one_letter_code
_entity_poly.pdbx_strand_id
1 'polypeptide(L)'
;MEVLRDDDTGLWIVEATDEERTLKPDYLSALPQYLTAFDSLARVAKQVDEAQSILALLGVRGMQDAGWDPYETTIQGVKAATRLHNETDDRLGARHLQLWIYGHIVEASVPYELLGNLARISVGDPATMNPFRNLGPRPSPGEKIAAIAEWADAAGNEAIADQ
;
A
#
# COMPACT_ATOMS: atom_id res chain seq x y z
N MET A 1 -8.28 -19.36 -6.16
CA MET A 1 -8.60 -17.98 -5.79
C MET A 1 -8.98 -17.17 -7.02
N GLU A 2 -10.15 -16.53 -6.98
CA GLU A 2 -10.65 -15.59 -7.96
C GLU A 2 -10.87 -14.23 -7.28
N VAL A 3 -10.57 -13.14 -7.98
CA VAL A 3 -10.65 -11.77 -7.46
C VAL A 3 -11.60 -11.00 -8.37
N LEU A 4 -12.70 -10.52 -7.81
CA LEU A 4 -13.79 -9.90 -8.54
C LEU A 4 -14.01 -8.48 -8.01
N ARG A 5 -14.45 -7.59 -8.88
CA ARG A 5 -14.95 -6.27 -8.50
C ARG A 5 -16.47 -6.33 -8.55
N ASP A 6 -17.11 -6.01 -7.44
CA ASP A 6 -18.55 -5.80 -7.40
C ASP A 6 -18.85 -4.45 -8.07
N ASP A 7 -19.63 -4.49 -9.15
CA ASP A 7 -19.95 -3.29 -9.93
C ASP A 7 -20.95 -2.38 -9.22
N ASP A 8 -21.78 -2.91 -8.31
CA ASP A 8 -22.79 -2.15 -7.58
C ASP A 8 -22.17 -1.37 -6.42
N THR A 9 -21.26 -2.01 -5.68
CA THR A 9 -20.60 -1.40 -4.51
C THR A 9 -19.24 -0.79 -4.84
N GLY A 10 -18.63 -1.17 -5.97
CA GLY A 10 -17.26 -0.79 -6.33
C GLY A 10 -16.18 -1.48 -5.49
N LEU A 11 -16.57 -2.38 -4.58
CA LEU A 11 -15.67 -3.10 -3.69
C LEU A 11 -15.05 -4.30 -4.40
N TRP A 12 -13.81 -4.62 -4.04
CA TRP A 12 -13.19 -5.87 -4.46
C TRP A 12 -13.55 -6.99 -3.49
N ILE A 13 -13.83 -8.17 -4.02
CA ILE A 13 -14.13 -9.39 -3.28
C ILE A 13 -13.18 -10.51 -3.73
N VAL A 14 -12.88 -11.42 -2.80
CA VAL A 14 -12.02 -12.57 -3.09
C VAL A 14 -12.79 -13.86 -2.81
N GLU A 15 -12.93 -14.67 -3.84
CA GLU A 15 -13.45 -16.02 -3.75
C GLU A 15 -12.28 -17.00 -3.67
N ALA A 16 -12.23 -17.77 -2.59
CA ALA A 16 -11.15 -18.70 -2.31
C ALA A 16 -11.70 -20.02 -1.78
N THR A 17 -11.02 -21.12 -2.10
CA THR A 17 -11.36 -22.46 -1.59
C THR A 17 -11.13 -22.53 -0.08
N ASP A 18 -11.74 -23.51 0.60
CA ASP A 18 -11.54 -23.72 2.03
C ASP A 18 -10.07 -23.99 2.40
N GLU A 19 -9.36 -24.68 1.52
CA GLU A 19 -7.92 -24.90 1.64
C GLU A 19 -7.14 -23.58 1.58
N GLU A 20 -7.46 -22.71 0.61
CA GLU A 20 -6.83 -21.39 0.49
C GLU A 20 -7.14 -20.50 1.71
N ARG A 21 -8.38 -20.54 2.21
CA ARG A 21 -8.80 -19.82 3.44
C ARG A 21 -8.06 -20.28 4.68
N THR A 22 -7.74 -21.56 4.75
CA THR A 22 -6.97 -22.14 5.87
C THR A 22 -5.49 -21.77 5.77
N LEU A 23 -4.91 -21.80 4.57
CA LEU A 23 -3.49 -21.56 4.35
C LEU A 23 -3.12 -20.06 4.39
N LYS A 24 -4.04 -19.17 4.01
CA LYS A 24 -3.76 -17.74 3.77
C LYS A 24 -4.87 -16.80 4.28
N PRO A 25 -5.35 -16.95 5.52
CA PRO A 25 -6.50 -16.18 6.02
C PRO A 25 -6.26 -14.66 5.95
N ASP A 26 -5.10 -14.19 6.43
CA ASP A 26 -4.80 -12.75 6.49
C ASP A 26 -4.67 -12.14 5.10
N TYR A 27 -3.99 -12.82 4.17
CA TYR A 27 -3.85 -12.36 2.79
C TYR A 27 -5.20 -12.23 2.09
N LEU A 28 -6.08 -13.21 2.26
CA LEU A 28 -7.41 -13.20 1.64
C LEU A 28 -8.32 -12.13 2.26
N SER A 29 -8.11 -11.77 3.52
CA SER A 29 -8.83 -10.66 4.17
C SER A 29 -8.32 -9.29 3.73
N ALA A 30 -7.00 -9.13 3.57
CA ALA A 30 -6.37 -7.84 3.30
C ALA A 30 -6.37 -7.46 1.82
N LEU A 31 -6.26 -8.44 0.92
CA LEU A 31 -6.23 -8.20 -0.53
C LEU A 31 -7.43 -7.36 -1.04
N PRO A 32 -8.69 -7.71 -0.73
CA PRO A 32 -9.84 -6.92 -1.19
C PRO A 32 -9.86 -5.50 -0.62
N GLN A 33 -9.41 -5.31 0.63
CA GLN A 33 -9.29 -3.99 1.26
C GLN A 33 -8.30 -3.10 0.48
N TYR A 34 -7.10 -3.62 0.22
CA TYR A 34 -6.09 -2.90 -0.56
C TYR A 34 -6.57 -2.58 -1.97
N LEU A 35 -7.14 -3.55 -2.68
CA LEU A 35 -7.62 -3.34 -4.05
C LEU A 35 -8.73 -2.29 -4.10
N THR A 36 -9.64 -2.31 -3.13
CA THR A 36 -10.68 -1.30 -2.98
C THR A 36 -10.09 0.09 -2.77
N ALA A 37 -9.17 0.24 -1.82
CA ALA A 37 -8.54 1.53 -1.56
C ALA A 37 -7.79 2.08 -2.78
N PHE A 38 -7.00 1.23 -3.45
CA PHE A 38 -6.26 1.63 -4.64
C PHE A 38 -7.16 1.97 -5.83
N ASP A 39 -8.12 1.09 -6.18
CA ASP A 39 -9.01 1.30 -7.33
C ASP A 39 -9.89 2.53 -7.13
N SER A 40 -10.45 2.70 -5.93
CA SER A 40 -11.30 3.83 -5.60
C SER A 40 -10.55 5.16 -5.75
N LEU A 41 -9.38 5.31 -5.11
CA LEU A 41 -8.57 6.53 -5.22
C LEU A 41 -8.03 6.74 -6.63
N ALA A 42 -7.60 5.68 -7.32
CA ALA A 42 -7.08 5.82 -8.68
C ALA A 42 -8.15 6.34 -9.65
N ARG A 43 -9.41 5.90 -9.50
CA ARG A 43 -10.53 6.38 -10.33
C ARG A 43 -10.83 7.85 -10.08
N VAL A 44 -10.93 8.27 -8.82
CA VAL A 44 -11.21 9.67 -8.47
C VAL A 44 -10.04 10.56 -8.91
N ALA A 45 -8.81 10.18 -8.58
CA ALA A 45 -7.61 10.90 -9.00
C ALA A 45 -7.54 11.07 -10.52
N LYS A 46 -7.84 10.00 -11.28
CA LYS A 46 -7.87 10.04 -12.75
C LYS A 46 -8.91 11.02 -13.29
N GLN A 47 -10.09 11.10 -12.66
CA GLN A 47 -11.14 12.03 -13.07
C GLN A 47 -10.76 13.49 -12.81
N VAL A 48 -10.01 13.76 -11.73
CA VAL A 48 -9.54 15.10 -11.38
C VAL A 48 -8.35 15.53 -12.24
N ASP A 49 -7.32 14.69 -12.33
CA ASP A 49 -6.13 14.94 -13.16
C ASP A 49 -5.49 13.59 -13.60
N GLU A 50 -5.83 13.15 -14.81
CA GLU A 50 -5.33 11.90 -15.39
C GLU A 50 -3.80 11.90 -15.54
N ALA A 51 -3.18 13.03 -15.88
CA ALA A 51 -1.74 13.11 -16.06
C ALA A 51 -1.01 12.91 -14.72
N GLN A 52 -1.47 13.58 -13.66
CA GLN A 52 -0.91 13.41 -12.31
C GLN A 52 -1.17 12.00 -11.78
N SER A 53 -2.34 11.42 -12.04
CA SER A 53 -2.64 10.03 -11.64
C SER A 53 -1.68 9.04 -12.29
N ILE A 54 -1.39 9.19 -13.59
CA ILE A 54 -0.40 8.36 -14.28
C ILE A 54 0.99 8.53 -13.67
N LEU A 55 1.42 9.77 -13.38
CA LEU A 55 2.71 10.03 -12.74
C LEU A 55 2.82 9.38 -11.35
N ALA A 56 1.74 9.40 -10.56
CA ALA A 56 1.68 8.74 -9.27
C ALA A 56 1.81 7.21 -9.41
N LEU A 57 1.07 6.60 -10.34
CA LEU A 57 1.08 5.15 -10.60
C LEU A 57 2.43 4.65 -11.14
N LEU A 58 3.07 5.43 -12.01
CA LEU A 58 4.41 5.13 -12.52
C LEU A 58 5.50 5.29 -11.45
N GLY A 59 5.17 5.86 -10.29
CA GLY A 59 6.12 6.06 -9.22
C GLY A 59 7.29 6.94 -9.66
N VAL A 60 7.04 7.99 -10.46
CA VAL A 60 8.08 8.93 -10.90
C VAL A 60 8.60 9.68 -9.67
N ARG A 61 9.65 9.14 -9.06
CA ARG A 61 10.21 9.58 -7.77
C ARG A 61 11.63 10.07 -7.97
N GLY A 62 11.79 11.38 -8.16
CA GLY A 62 13.08 12.08 -8.06
C GLY A 62 14.28 11.42 -8.75
N MET A 63 15.48 11.71 -8.24
CA MET A 63 16.71 11.05 -8.69
C MET A 63 16.76 9.62 -8.16
N GLN A 64 16.22 8.68 -8.91
CA GLN A 64 16.55 7.27 -8.81
C GLN A 64 17.53 6.92 -9.93
N ASP A 65 18.62 6.23 -9.59
CA ASP A 65 19.51 5.66 -10.60
C ASP A 65 18.75 4.58 -11.40
N ALA A 66 19.13 4.41 -12.67
CA ALA A 66 18.53 3.40 -13.53
C ALA A 66 18.63 2.01 -12.89
N GLY A 67 17.48 1.33 -12.73
CA GLY A 67 17.40 0.01 -12.11
C GLY A 67 17.15 0.02 -10.59
N TRP A 68 16.94 1.19 -9.98
CA TRP A 68 16.60 1.28 -8.56
C TRP A 68 15.09 1.47 -8.34
N ASP A 69 14.37 0.35 -8.15
CA ASP A 69 12.98 0.36 -7.69
C ASP A 69 12.91 0.02 -6.18
N PRO A 70 12.51 0.98 -5.32
CA PRO A 70 12.34 0.74 -3.88
C PRO A 70 11.32 -0.36 -3.56
N TYR A 71 10.28 -0.54 -4.38
CA TYR A 71 9.31 -1.61 -4.22
C TYR A 71 9.96 -2.96 -4.50
N GLU A 72 10.63 -3.10 -5.65
CA GLU A 72 11.29 -4.34 -6.02
C GLU A 72 12.36 -4.74 -4.99
N THR A 73 13.18 -3.79 -4.57
CA THR A 73 14.22 -4.02 -3.55
C THR A 73 13.62 -4.41 -2.19
N THR A 74 12.48 -3.82 -1.79
CA THR A 74 11.72 -4.24 -0.58
C THR A 74 11.24 -5.69 -0.71
N ILE A 75 10.63 -6.06 -1.85
CA ILE A 75 10.13 -7.43 -2.08
C ILE A 75 11.27 -8.45 -2.07
N GLN A 76 12.40 -8.14 -2.72
CA GLN A 76 13.57 -9.01 -2.72
C GLN A 76 14.15 -9.15 -1.30
N GLY A 77 14.25 -8.05 -0.55
CA GLY A 77 14.70 -8.03 0.84
C GLY A 77 13.83 -8.88 1.77
N VAL A 78 12.51 -8.69 1.71
CA VAL A 78 11.54 -9.50 2.49
C VAL A 78 11.67 -10.98 2.14
N LYS A 79 11.74 -11.35 0.85
CA LYS A 79 11.92 -12.76 0.44
C LYS A 79 13.20 -13.36 1.01
N ALA A 80 14.31 -12.63 0.93
CA ALA A 80 15.60 -13.09 1.45
C ALA A 80 15.57 -13.25 2.98
N ALA A 81 15.01 -12.28 3.69
CA ALA A 81 14.88 -12.30 5.14
C ALA A 81 13.95 -13.44 5.62
N THR A 82 12.83 -13.67 4.92
CA THR A 82 11.93 -14.80 5.23
C THR A 82 12.60 -16.15 5.04
N ARG A 83 13.41 -16.31 3.98
CA ARG A 83 14.21 -17.53 3.81
C ARG A 83 15.18 -17.73 4.98
N LEU A 84 15.91 -16.68 5.37
CA LEU A 84 16.83 -16.73 6.51
C LEU A 84 16.09 -17.08 7.81
N HIS A 85 14.91 -16.50 8.04
CA HIS A 85 14.06 -16.86 9.17
C HIS A 85 13.75 -18.36 9.16
N ASN A 86 13.34 -18.92 8.01
CA ASN A 86 12.95 -20.33 7.91
C ASN A 86 14.13 -21.30 8.09
N GLU A 87 15.36 -20.84 7.85
CA GLU A 87 16.61 -21.60 8.03
C GLU A 87 17.22 -21.44 9.44
N THR A 88 16.67 -20.57 10.29
CA THR A 88 17.22 -20.28 11.62
C THR A 88 16.67 -21.24 12.68
N ASP A 89 17.54 -22.07 13.26
CA ASP A 89 17.18 -23.00 14.34
C ASP A 89 17.05 -22.31 15.72
N ASP A 90 17.66 -21.13 15.91
CA ASP A 90 17.52 -20.35 17.14
C ASP A 90 16.18 -19.62 17.19
N ARG A 91 15.33 -20.00 18.15
CA ARG A 91 13.97 -19.44 18.31
C ARG A 91 14.00 -17.92 18.57
N LEU A 92 14.98 -17.43 19.33
CA LEU A 92 15.07 -15.99 19.61
C LEU A 92 15.50 -15.23 18.35
N GLY A 93 16.53 -15.70 17.65
CA GLY A 93 16.98 -15.16 16.37
C GLY A 93 15.87 -15.14 15.33
N ALA A 94 15.13 -16.24 15.16
CA ALA A 94 13.99 -16.31 14.26
C ALA A 94 12.90 -15.27 14.61
N ARG A 95 12.60 -15.09 15.91
CA ARG A 95 11.63 -14.08 16.36
C ARG A 95 12.10 -12.65 16.08
N HIS A 96 13.38 -12.35 16.27
CA HIS A 96 13.94 -11.04 15.94
C HIS A 96 13.89 -10.78 14.43
N LEU A 97 14.23 -11.77 13.60
CA LEU A 97 14.09 -11.68 12.14
C LEU A 97 12.63 -11.44 11.73
N GLN A 98 11.68 -12.12 12.35
CA GLN A 98 10.25 -11.90 12.11
C GLN A 98 9.84 -10.46 12.40
N LEU A 99 10.29 -9.89 13.53
CA LEU A 99 10.00 -8.49 13.89
C LEU A 99 10.68 -7.51 12.94
N TRP A 100 11.88 -7.80 12.47
CA TRP A 100 12.57 -6.98 11.46
C TRP A 100 11.84 -7.00 10.11
N ILE A 101 11.38 -8.17 9.67
CA ILE A 101 10.58 -8.31 8.45
C ILE A 101 9.29 -7.49 8.58
N TYR A 102 8.57 -7.66 9.69
CA TYR A 102 7.35 -6.90 9.98
C TYR A 102 7.61 -5.39 9.96
N GLY A 103 8.63 -4.91 10.68
CA GLY A 103 8.99 -3.50 10.73
C GLY A 103 9.36 -2.95 9.36
N HIS A 104 10.11 -3.71 8.55
CA HIS A 104 10.47 -3.30 7.20
C HIS A 104 9.25 -3.18 6.28
N ILE A 105 8.30 -4.12 6.37
CA ILE A 105 7.05 -4.06 5.58
C ILE A 105 6.20 -2.87 5.99
N VAL A 106 6.03 -2.64 7.30
CA VAL A 106 5.19 -1.56 7.84
C VAL A 106 5.80 -0.17 7.62
N GLU A 107 7.12 -0.06 7.63
CA GLU A 107 7.82 1.20 7.38
C GLU A 107 8.15 1.44 5.90
N ALA A 108 7.86 0.47 5.02
CA ALA A 108 8.04 0.63 3.59
C ALA A 108 7.20 1.81 3.11
N SER A 109 7.86 2.87 2.63
CA SER A 109 7.16 4.12 2.33
C SER A 109 6.34 4.04 1.03
N VAL A 110 6.67 3.10 0.15
CA VAL A 110 6.11 3.02 -1.20
C VAL A 110 4.58 2.95 -1.22
N PRO A 111 3.92 2.03 -0.48
CA PRO A 111 2.46 1.90 -0.53
C PRO A 111 1.74 3.15 -0.02
N TYR A 112 2.24 3.72 1.08
CA TYR A 112 1.68 4.95 1.66
C TYR A 112 1.84 6.13 0.71
N GLU A 113 3.02 6.30 0.09
CA GLU A 113 3.27 7.42 -0.81
C GLU A 113 2.44 7.33 -2.10
N LEU A 114 2.15 6.11 -2.57
CA LEU A 114 1.25 5.90 -3.70
C LEU A 114 -0.19 6.27 -3.33
N LEU A 115 -0.74 5.69 -2.26
CA LEU A 115 -2.10 6.01 -1.79
C LEU A 115 -2.23 7.50 -1.45
N GLY A 116 -1.25 8.07 -0.76
CA GLY A 116 -1.21 9.48 -0.41
C GLY A 116 -1.22 10.40 -1.63
N ASN A 117 -0.47 10.07 -2.68
CA ASN A 117 -0.55 10.84 -3.92
C ASN A 117 -1.90 10.70 -4.61
N LEU A 118 -2.47 9.50 -4.69
CA LEU A 118 -3.80 9.32 -5.29
C LEU A 118 -4.88 10.08 -4.51
N ALA A 119 -4.83 10.06 -3.17
CA ALA A 119 -5.75 10.82 -2.32
C ALA A 119 -5.58 12.33 -2.47
N ARG A 120 -4.34 12.83 -2.53
CA ARG A 120 -4.06 14.25 -2.80
C ARG A 120 -4.58 14.69 -4.17
N ILE A 121 -4.32 13.92 -5.22
CA ILE A 121 -4.84 14.23 -6.57
C ILE A 121 -6.37 14.24 -6.57
N SER A 122 -7.00 13.35 -5.80
CA SER A 122 -8.47 13.31 -5.67
C SER A 122 -9.06 14.59 -5.07
N VAL A 123 -8.29 15.39 -4.33
CA VAL A 123 -8.71 16.72 -3.83
C VAL A 123 -8.16 17.89 -4.65
N GLY A 124 -7.55 17.62 -5.82
CA GLY A 124 -7.01 18.63 -6.73
C GLY A 124 -5.55 19.03 -6.46
N ASP A 125 -4.87 18.34 -5.55
CA ASP A 125 -3.46 18.57 -5.26
C ASP A 125 -2.55 17.79 -6.24
N PRO A 126 -1.46 18.38 -6.76
CA PRO A 126 -0.57 17.68 -7.68
C PRO A 126 0.20 16.55 -6.99
N ALA A 127 0.58 15.53 -7.77
CA ALA A 127 1.46 14.46 -7.32
C ALA A 127 2.80 15.04 -6.85
N THR A 128 3.36 14.46 -5.80
CA THR A 128 4.64 14.90 -5.24
C THR A 128 5.49 13.71 -4.82
N MET A 129 6.80 13.90 -4.80
CA MET A 129 7.76 12.88 -4.40
C MET A 129 7.64 12.51 -2.91
N ASN A 130 7.19 13.45 -2.06
CA ASN A 130 7.03 13.23 -0.63
C ASN A 130 5.70 13.82 -0.13
N PRO A 131 4.58 13.08 -0.28
CA PRO A 131 3.25 13.57 0.08
C PRO A 131 3.11 13.87 1.58
N PHE A 132 3.94 13.25 2.41
CA PHE A 132 3.88 13.37 3.87
C PHE A 132 4.89 14.38 4.46
N ARG A 133 5.55 15.18 3.62
CA ARG A 133 6.57 16.15 4.06
C ARG A 133 6.09 17.08 5.17
N ASN A 134 4.80 17.44 5.16
CA ASN A 134 4.22 18.38 6.13
C ASN A 134 3.92 17.74 7.49
N LEU A 135 3.97 16.41 7.61
CA LEU A 135 3.77 15.70 8.87
C LEU A 135 5.05 15.66 9.74
N GLY A 136 6.19 16.11 9.20
CA GLY A 136 7.47 16.17 9.91
C GLY A 136 8.54 15.27 9.28
N PRO A 137 9.71 15.15 9.94
CA PRO A 137 10.89 14.51 9.35
C PRO A 137 10.75 12.99 9.17
N ARG A 138 9.89 12.33 9.95
CA ARG A 138 9.65 10.87 9.95
C ARG A 138 8.25 10.55 10.46
N PRO A 139 7.20 10.80 9.67
CA PRO A 139 5.85 10.43 10.08
C PRO A 139 5.76 8.91 10.22
N SER A 140 5.17 8.48 11.32
CA SER A 140 4.82 7.10 11.59
C SER A 140 3.80 6.59 10.56
N PRO A 141 3.69 5.27 10.37
CA PRO A 141 2.64 4.66 9.55
C PRO A 141 1.23 5.15 9.92
N GLY A 142 0.94 5.30 11.22
CA GLY A 142 -0.35 5.80 11.70
C GLY A 142 -0.65 7.23 11.26
N GLU A 143 0.35 8.13 11.33
CA GLU A 143 0.20 9.51 10.84
C GLU A 143 -0.03 9.57 9.33
N LYS A 144 0.65 8.69 8.57
CA LYS A 144 0.44 8.58 7.12
C LYS A 144 -0.97 8.08 6.79
N ILE A 145 -1.45 7.06 7.49
CA ILE A 145 -2.81 6.52 7.33
C ILE A 145 -3.85 7.59 7.64
N ALA A 146 -3.70 8.31 8.75
CA ALA A 146 -4.62 9.38 9.13
C ALA A 146 -4.68 10.50 8.07
N ALA A 147 -3.53 10.90 7.52
CA ALA A 147 -3.50 11.90 6.45
C ALA A 147 -4.15 11.39 5.15
N ILE A 148 -3.94 10.12 4.79
CA ILE A 148 -4.60 9.51 3.62
C ILE A 148 -6.12 9.49 3.81
N ALA A 149 -6.60 9.10 4.99
CA ALA A 149 -8.02 9.08 5.31
C ALA A 149 -8.62 10.49 5.22
N GLU A 150 -7.97 11.50 5.81
CA GLU A 150 -8.42 12.90 5.71
C GLU A 150 -8.55 13.38 4.27
N TRP A 151 -7.57 13.06 3.40
CA TRP A 151 -7.63 13.42 1.99
C TRP A 151 -8.69 12.62 1.22
N ALA A 152 -8.88 11.34 1.54
CA ALA A 152 -9.92 10.51 0.94
C ALA A 152 -11.33 11.02 1.30
N ASP A 153 -11.55 11.37 2.57
CA ASP A 153 -12.82 11.93 3.07
C ASP A 153 -13.12 13.27 2.39
N ALA A 154 -12.11 14.14 2.28
CA ALA A 154 -12.24 15.43 1.59
C ALA A 154 -12.56 15.28 0.09
N ALA A 155 -12.16 14.16 -0.53
CA ALA A 155 -12.51 13.82 -1.90
C ALA A 155 -13.89 13.14 -2.04
N GLY A 156 -14.61 12.91 -0.93
CA GLY A 156 -15.87 12.16 -0.91
C GLY A 156 -15.70 10.66 -1.14
N ASN A 157 -14.52 10.10 -0.82
CA ASN A 157 -14.20 8.70 -1.01
C ASN A 157 -14.40 7.90 0.29
N GLU A 158 -15.66 7.58 0.59
CA GLU A 158 -16.06 6.87 1.83
C GLU A 158 -15.51 5.43 1.90
N ALA A 159 -15.06 4.84 0.78
CA ALA A 159 -14.56 3.47 0.74
C ALA A 159 -13.29 3.23 1.58
N ILE A 160 -12.61 4.30 2.01
CA ILE A 160 -11.38 4.26 2.80
C ILE A 160 -11.58 4.71 4.25
N ALA A 161 -12.62 5.49 4.54
CA ALA A 161 -12.87 6.07 5.87
C ALA A 161 -13.16 5.02 6.95
N ASP A 162 -13.76 3.89 6.56
CA ASP A 162 -14.29 2.86 7.45
C ASP A 162 -13.41 1.59 7.56
N GLN A 163 -12.21 1.57 6.96
CA GLN A 163 -11.32 0.40 6.93
C GLN A 163 -10.22 0.41 8.00
#